data_AF-A0A133XU38-F1
#
_entry.id   AF-A0A133XU38-F1
#
_cell.length_a   1.000
_cell.length_b   1.000
_cell.length_c   1.000
_cell.angle_alpha   90.00
_cell.angle_beta   90.00
_cell.angle_gamma   90.00
#
_symmetry.space_group_name_H-M   'P 1'
#
loop_
_entity.id
_entity.type
_entity.pdbx_description
1 polymer ?
#
loop_
_entity_poly.entity_id
_entity_poly.type
_entity_poly.pdbx_seq_one_letter_code
_entity_poly.pdbx_strand_id
1 'polypeptide(L)'
;MIFNSITQLNELIKKSVDDRQNLLDKIKKIETEMKSLSQDMENINKYREIYKYHKKNPNDKQFAEEYYSELSVYKIAAKEILENYKKLPNNKEILTRLDELQEKKNTLMQEYSLNKEQFSDLVQYMKIIMG
;
A
#
# COMPACT_ATOMS: atom_id res chain seq x y z
N MET A 1 -26.83 23.75 -7.57
CA MET A 1 -26.35 23.69 -8.97
C MET A 1 -27.53 23.99 -9.88
N ILE A 2 -27.36 24.85 -10.88
CA ILE A 2 -28.35 25.07 -11.94
C ILE A 2 -27.75 24.46 -13.20
N PHE A 3 -28.41 23.45 -13.76
CA PHE A 3 -27.98 22.78 -15.00
C PHE A 3 -28.77 23.34 -16.18
N ASN A 4 -28.07 23.67 -17.27
CA ASN A 4 -28.69 24.33 -18.42
C ASN A 4 -29.25 23.32 -19.44
N SER A 5 -28.95 22.03 -19.32
CA SER A 5 -29.53 20.96 -20.13
C SER A 5 -29.40 19.57 -19.50
N ILE A 6 -30.28 18.64 -19.91
CA ILE A 6 -30.19 17.21 -19.55
C ILE A 6 -28.87 16.58 -20.04
N THR A 7 -28.37 17.02 -21.20
CA THR A 7 -27.08 16.56 -21.74
C THR A 7 -25.92 16.86 -20.79
N GLN A 8 -25.86 18.08 -20.24
CA GLN A 8 -24.82 18.44 -19.26
C GLN A 8 -24.88 17.56 -18.01
N LEU A 9 -26.09 17.26 -17.54
CA LEU A 9 -26.28 16.39 -16.38
C LEU A 9 -25.80 14.96 -16.65
N ASN A 10 -26.12 14.40 -17.82
CA ASN A 10 -25.67 13.07 -18.24
C ASN A 10 -24.14 12.99 -18.35
N GLU A 11 -23.49 14.01 -18.91
CA GLU A 11 -22.03 14.08 -19.01
C GLU A 11 -21.37 14.09 -17.62
N LEU A 12 -21.93 14.82 -16.66
CA LEU A 12 -21.44 14.87 -15.29
C LEU A 12 -21.63 13.55 -14.55
N ILE A 13 -22.78 12.89 -14.74
CA ILE A 13 -23.04 11.55 -14.18
C ILE A 13 -22.01 10.56 -14.73
N LYS A 14 -21.78 10.55 -16.05
CA LYS A 14 -20.79 9.68 -16.69
C LYS A 14 -19.39 9.96 -16.13
N LYS A 15 -18.97 11.22 -16.11
CA LYS A 15 -17.68 11.63 -15.56
C LYS A 15 -17.52 11.19 -14.10
N SER A 16 -18.55 11.34 -13.28
CA SER A 16 -18.53 10.91 -11.88
C SER A 16 -18.30 9.40 -11.74
N VAL A 17 -18.88 8.58 -12.63
CA VAL A 17 -18.64 7.14 -12.68
C VAL A 17 -17.20 6.82 -13.08
N ASP A 18 -16.69 7.47 -14.13
CA ASP A 18 -15.32 7.27 -14.61
C ASP A 18 -14.30 7.67 -13.53
N ASP A 19 -14.50 8.82 -12.89
CA ASP A 19 -13.67 9.32 -11.79
C ASP A 19 -13.69 8.35 -10.60
N ARG A 20 -14.86 7.79 -10.26
CA ARG A 20 -15.01 6.80 -9.20
C ARG A 20 -14.21 5.54 -9.48
N GLN A 21 -14.27 5.03 -10.71
CA GLN A 21 -13.52 3.85 -11.10
C GLN A 21 -12.02 4.10 -11.00
N ASN A 22 -11.55 5.26 -11.48
CA ASN A 22 -10.16 5.68 -11.37
C ASN A 22 -9.69 5.77 -9.90
N LEU A 23 -10.53 6.28 -8.98
CA LEU A 23 -10.23 6.32 -7.55
C LEU A 23 -10.07 4.92 -6.96
N LEU A 24 -10.98 3.99 -7.29
CA LEU A 24 -10.91 2.60 -6.83
C LEU A 24 -9.64 1.90 -7.30
N ASP A 25 -9.25 2.10 -8.56
CA ASP A 25 -8.04 1.47 -9.11
C ASP A 25 -6.76 2.02 -8.45
N LYS A 26 -6.72 3.32 -8.15
CA LYS A 26 -5.63 3.92 -7.37
C LYS A 26 -5.56 3.35 -5.95
N ILE A 27 -6.70 3.21 -5.28
CA ILE A 27 -6.78 2.63 -3.93
C ILE A 27 -6.28 1.18 -3.92
N LYS A 28 -6.74 0.34 -4.86
CA LYS A 28 -6.29 -1.05 -4.98
C LYS A 28 -4.78 -1.17 -5.21
N LYS A 29 -4.22 -0.27 -6.03
CA LYS A 29 -2.76 -0.23 -6.26
C LYS A 29 -2.00 0.06 -4.97
N ILE A 30 -2.47 1.03 -4.17
CA ILE A 30 -1.88 1.35 -2.87
C ILE A 30 -1.98 0.15 -1.91
N GLU A 31 -3.15 -0.50 -1.83
CA GLU A 31 -3.32 -1.68 -0.97
C GLU A 31 -2.38 -2.82 -1.34
N THR A 32 -2.12 -3.00 -2.64
CA THR A 32 -1.17 -4.00 -3.13
C THR A 32 0.27 -3.65 -2.75
N GLU A 33 0.67 -2.39 -2.90
CA GLU A 33 2.00 -1.89 -2.50
C GLU A 33 2.20 -2.06 -0.98
N MET A 34 1.22 -1.67 -0.18
CA MET A 34 1.25 -1.81 1.28
C MET A 34 1.37 -3.28 1.72
N LYS A 35 0.66 -4.20 1.06
CA LYS A 35 0.74 -5.63 1.35
C LYS A 35 2.15 -6.17 1.07
N SER A 36 2.74 -5.80 -0.06
CA SER A 36 4.12 -6.20 -0.40
C SER A 36 5.12 -5.69 0.64
N LEU A 37 5.05 -4.40 0.98
CA LEU A 37 5.94 -3.79 1.96
C LEU A 37 5.82 -4.43 3.36
N SER A 38 4.59 -4.77 3.76
CA SER A 38 4.35 -5.45 5.03
C SER A 38 4.97 -6.85 5.06
N GLN A 39 4.90 -7.58 3.94
CA GLN A 39 5.53 -8.89 3.80
C GLN A 39 7.07 -8.79 3.83
N ASP A 40 7.62 -7.78 3.17
CA ASP A 40 9.06 -7.51 3.19
C ASP A 40 9.56 -7.21 4.61
N MET A 41 8.79 -6.43 5.38
CA MET A 41 9.10 -6.16 6.78
C MET A 41 9.08 -7.41 7.66
N GLU A 42 8.10 -8.29 7.47
CA GLU A 42 8.02 -9.58 8.17
C GLU A 42 9.24 -10.46 7.86
N ASN A 43 9.61 -10.56 6.57
CA ASN A 43 10.77 -11.33 6.14
C ASN A 43 12.09 -10.78 6.72
N ILE A 44 12.27 -9.45 6.71
CA ILE A 44 13.44 -8.80 7.34
C ILE A 44 13.51 -9.14 8.84
N ASN A 45 12.38 -9.12 9.54
CA ASN A 45 12.34 -9.48 10.96
C ASN A 45 12.67 -10.96 11.17
N LYS A 46 12.10 -11.87 10.37
CA LYS A 46 12.38 -13.31 10.43
C LYS A 46 13.87 -13.59 10.25
N TYR A 47 14.50 -13.04 9.20
CA TYR A 47 15.93 -13.23 8.95
C TYR A 47 16.80 -12.65 10.08
N ARG A 48 16.40 -11.51 10.65
CA ARG A 48 17.10 -10.92 11.79
C ARG A 48 17.05 -11.82 13.03
N GLU A 49 15.91 -12.45 13.32
CA GLU A 49 15.80 -13.36 14.47
C GLU A 49 16.56 -14.67 14.25
N ILE A 50 16.49 -15.26 13.05
CA ILE A 50 17.30 -16.45 12.66
C ILE A 50 18.79 -16.15 12.89
N TYR A 51 19.26 -15.00 12.41
CA TYR A 51 20.63 -14.59 12.59
C TYR A 51 21.01 -14.36 14.06
N LYS A 52 20.14 -13.70 14.85
CA LYS A 52 20.36 -13.50 16.29
C LYS A 52 20.47 -14.82 17.04
N TYR A 53 19.62 -15.81 16.73
CA TYR A 53 19.69 -17.14 17.33
C TYR A 53 21.00 -17.83 16.98
N HIS A 54 21.35 -17.90 15.69
CA HIS A 54 22.59 -18.55 15.25
C HIS A 54 23.84 -17.90 15.88
N LYS A 55 23.86 -16.57 16.01
CA LYS A 55 24.96 -15.85 16.66
C LYS A 55 25.11 -16.20 18.15
N LYS A 56 24.00 -16.45 18.86
CA LYS A 56 24.01 -16.86 20.28
C LYS A 56 24.35 -18.34 20.45
N ASN A 57 24.01 -19.17 19.46
CA ASN A 57 24.17 -20.62 19.48
C ASN A 57 25.06 -21.09 18.31
N PRO A 58 26.32 -20.66 18.21
CA PRO A 58 27.17 -20.95 17.03
C PRO A 58 27.49 -22.44 16.84
N ASN A 59 27.33 -23.25 17.89
CA ASN A 59 27.59 -24.70 17.85
C ASN A 59 26.35 -25.53 17.49
N ASP A 60 25.18 -24.91 17.34
CA ASP A 60 23.95 -25.58 16.90
C ASP A 60 24.01 -25.82 15.38
N LYS A 61 24.70 -26.90 15.01
CA LYS A 61 24.94 -27.26 13.61
C LYS A 61 23.64 -27.61 12.87
N GLN A 62 22.69 -28.24 13.57
CA GLN A 62 21.40 -28.60 12.99
C GLN A 62 20.63 -27.34 12.56
N PHE A 63 20.56 -26.33 13.43
CA PHE A 63 19.94 -25.06 13.07
C PHE A 63 20.69 -24.37 11.92
N ALA A 64 22.03 -24.37 11.95
CA ALA A 64 22.83 -23.74 10.91
C ALA A 64 22.62 -24.39 9.53
N GLU A 65 22.41 -25.70 9.48
CA GLU A 65 22.10 -26.46 8.26
C GLU A 65 20.67 -26.20 7.79
N GLU A 66 19.67 -26.25 8.69
CA GLU A 66 18.25 -26.03 8.37
C GLU A 66 18.00 -24.63 7.81
N TYR A 67 18.63 -23.60 8.36
CA TYR A 67 18.45 -22.19 7.97
C TYR A 67 19.61 -21.65 7.14
N TYR A 68 20.41 -22.51 6.50
CA TYR A 68 21.61 -22.11 5.77
C TYR A 68 21.33 -21.06 4.69
N SER A 69 20.24 -21.24 3.92
CA SER A 69 19.79 -20.29 2.88
C SER A 69 19.52 -18.90 3.46
N GLU A 70 18.71 -18.83 4.51
CA GLU A 70 18.28 -17.60 5.17
C GLU A 70 19.46 -16.87 5.83
N LEU A 71 20.35 -17.63 6.48
CA LEU A 71 21.59 -17.10 7.06
C LEU A 71 22.52 -16.54 5.99
N SER A 72 22.62 -17.20 4.82
CA SER A 72 23.43 -16.75 3.69
C SER A 72 22.88 -15.47 3.08
N VAL A 73 21.57 -15.42 2.79
CA VAL A 73 20.87 -14.23 2.27
C VAL A 73 21.03 -13.05 3.23
N TYR A 74 20.82 -13.26 4.53
CA TYR A 74 21.01 -12.22 5.52
C TYR A 74 22.46 -11.74 5.60
N LYS A 75 23.44 -12.65 5.55
CA LYS A 75 24.87 -12.28 5.55
C LYS A 75 25.25 -11.44 4.34
N ILE A 76 24.82 -11.83 3.14
CA ILE A 76 25.13 -11.11 1.90
C ILE A 76 24.48 -9.72 1.94
N ALA A 77 23.17 -9.66 2.22
CA ALA A 77 22.45 -8.39 2.32
C ALA A 77 23.02 -7.49 3.42
N ALA A 78 23.33 -8.04 4.60
CA ALA A 78 23.94 -7.30 5.68
C ALA A 78 25.34 -6.78 5.32
N LYS A 79 26.13 -7.57 4.59
CA LYS A 79 27.49 -7.20 4.17
C LYS A 79 27.46 -6.11 3.11
N GLU A 80 26.67 -6.27 2.04
CA GLU A 80 26.50 -5.24 1.00
C GLU A 80 25.96 -3.95 1.60
N ILE A 81 25.02 -4.06 2.54
CA ILE A 81 24.48 -2.91 3.23
C ILE A 81 25.56 -2.27 4.11
N LEU A 82 26.30 -3.01 4.95
CA LEU A 82 27.37 -2.46 5.80
C LEU A 82 28.54 -1.84 5.02
N GLU A 83 28.87 -2.40 3.85
CA GLU A 83 29.95 -1.91 2.97
C GLU A 83 29.54 -0.61 2.26
N ASN A 84 28.29 -0.46 1.86
CA ASN A 84 27.79 0.71 1.12
C ASN A 84 27.11 1.77 2.01
N TYR A 85 26.54 1.35 3.14
CA TYR A 85 25.74 2.14 4.06
C TYR A 85 26.09 1.75 5.50
N LYS A 86 26.39 2.71 6.37
CA LYS A 86 26.78 2.42 7.77
C LYS A 86 25.67 1.75 8.63
N LYS A 87 24.52 1.33 8.07
CA LYS A 87 23.36 0.76 8.78
C LYS A 87 22.58 -0.26 7.95
N LEU A 88 22.18 -1.35 8.60
CA LEU A 88 21.28 -2.42 8.14
C LEU A 88 19.93 -1.92 7.60
N PRO A 89 19.20 -2.72 6.78
CA PRO A 89 17.92 -2.30 6.21
C PRO A 89 16.97 -1.98 7.36
N ASN A 90 16.47 -0.74 7.34
CA ASN A 90 15.85 -0.14 8.50
C ASN A 90 14.34 -0.23 8.36
N ASN A 91 13.71 -1.08 9.18
CA ASN A 91 12.25 -1.16 9.34
C ASN A 91 11.59 0.23 9.42
N LYS A 92 12.29 1.24 9.93
CA LYS A 92 11.82 2.62 9.98
C LYS A 92 11.44 3.18 8.60
N GLU A 93 12.21 2.90 7.55
CA GLU A 93 11.91 3.40 6.20
C GLU A 93 10.66 2.74 5.63
N ILE A 94 10.51 1.43 5.83
CA ILE A 94 9.31 0.69 5.43
C ILE A 94 8.09 1.20 6.20
N LEU A 95 8.23 1.44 7.51
CA LEU A 95 7.15 1.99 8.35
C LEU A 95 6.74 3.39 7.87
N THR A 96 7.70 4.30 7.65
CA THR A 96 7.40 5.64 7.11
C THR A 96 6.70 5.54 5.77
N ARG A 97 7.13 4.63 4.88
CA ARG A 97 6.47 4.42 3.60
C ARG A 97 5.04 3.88 3.75
N LEU A 98 4.81 2.96 4.68
CA LEU A 98 3.48 2.44 4.99
C LEU A 98 2.57 3.55 5.53
N ASP A 99 3.08 4.43 6.38
CA ASP A 99 2.33 5.59 6.91
C ASP A 99 1.94 6.55 5.78
N GLU A 100 2.88 6.92 4.90
CA GLU A 100 2.61 7.76 3.72
C GLU A 100 1.53 7.16 2.80
N LEU A 101 1.63 5.85 2.54
CA LEU A 101 0.66 5.14 1.71
C LEU A 101 -0.72 5.08 2.38
N GLN A 102 -0.76 4.90 3.69
CA GLN A 102 -2.01 4.89 4.46
C GLN A 102 -2.68 6.28 4.45
N GLU A 103 -1.92 7.36 4.62
CA GLU A 103 -2.44 8.73 4.50
C GLU A 103 -3.01 8.98 3.11
N LYS A 104 -2.26 8.62 2.06
CA LYS A 104 -2.71 8.77 0.68
C LYS A 104 -3.97 7.96 0.39
N LYS A 105 -4.05 6.72 0.90
CA LYS A 105 -5.25 5.89 0.79
C LYS A 105 -6.45 6.56 1.45
N ASN A 106 -6.26 7.13 2.65
CA ASN A 106 -7.33 7.81 3.38
C ASN A 106 -7.87 9.00 2.59
N THR A 107 -7.00 9.83 2.00
CA THR A 107 -7.40 10.95 1.14
C THR A 107 -8.20 10.47 -0.07
N LEU A 108 -7.75 9.44 -0.77
CA LEU A 108 -8.48 8.89 -1.92
C LEU A 108 -9.83 8.28 -1.53
N MET A 109 -9.93 7.67 -0.33
CA MET A 109 -11.20 7.17 0.20
C MET A 109 -12.18 8.29 0.55
N GLN A 110 -11.68 9.44 1.02
CA GLN A 110 -12.50 10.64 1.22
C GLN A 110 -13.00 11.20 -0.11
N GLU A 111 -12.12 11.34 -1.12
CA GLU A 111 -12.51 11.76 -2.47
C GLU A 111 -13.55 10.82 -3.09
N TYR A 112 -13.39 9.51 -2.90
CA TYR A 112 -14.35 8.50 -3.34
C TYR A 112 -15.72 8.69 -2.69
N SER A 113 -15.73 8.94 -1.37
CA SER A 113 -16.97 9.15 -0.60
C SER A 113 -17.70 10.41 -1.05
N LEU A 114 -16.97 11.51 -1.23
CA LEU A 114 -17.50 12.77 -1.76
C LEU A 114 -18.07 12.60 -3.19
N ASN A 115 -17.35 11.88 -4.06
CA ASN A 115 -17.84 11.59 -5.41
C ASN A 115 -19.14 10.77 -5.38
N LYS A 116 -19.29 9.83 -4.43
CA LYS A 116 -20.49 9.03 -4.27
C LYS A 116 -21.69 9.88 -3.84
N GLU A 117 -21.49 10.82 -2.92
CA GLU A 117 -22.52 11.78 -2.51
C GLU A 117 -22.93 12.67 -3.69
N GLN A 118 -21.97 13.27 -4.38
CA GLN A 118 -22.23 14.11 -5.56
C GLN A 118 -23.00 13.35 -6.66
N PHE A 119 -22.66 12.09 -6.90
CA PHE A 119 -23.39 11.26 -7.86
C PHE A 119 -24.84 11.02 -7.44
N SER A 120 -25.08 10.76 -6.15
CA SER A 120 -26.43 10.60 -5.63
C SER A 120 -27.27 11.85 -5.89
N ASP A 121 -26.70 13.03 -5.65
CA ASP A 121 -27.34 14.32 -5.90
C ASP A 121 -27.65 14.52 -7.39
N LEU A 122 -26.70 14.22 -8.28
CA LEU A 122 -26.90 14.31 -9.73
C LEU A 122 -28.03 13.40 -10.21
N VAL A 123 -28.07 12.15 -9.73
CA VAL A 123 -29.12 11.18 -10.07
C VAL A 123 -30.48 11.62 -9.54
N GLN A 124 -30.54 12.15 -8.30
CA GLN A 124 -31.78 12.67 -7.73
C GLN A 124 -32.30 13.88 -8.54
N TYR A 125 -31.42 14.81 -8.89
CA TYR A 125 -31.78 15.95 -9.72
C TYR A 125 -32.29 15.53 -11.11
N MET A 126 -31.67 14.50 -11.72
CA MET A 126 -32.13 13.94 -12.99
C MET A 126 -33.55 13.39 -12.89
N LYS A 127 -33.89 12.69 -11.80
CA LYS A 127 -35.25 12.19 -11.55
C LYS A 127 -36.27 13.32 -11.44
N ILE A 128 -35.92 14.42 -10.78
CA ILE A 128 -36.80 15.58 -10.60
C ILE A 128 -37.11 16.26 -11.95
N ILE A 129 -36.15 16.32 -12.87
CA ILE A 129 -36.36 16.95 -14.19
C ILE A 129 -37.15 16.05 -15.14
N MET A 130 -37.00 14.73 -15.05
CA MET A 130 -37.62 13.77 -15.97
C MET A 130 -39.01 13.28 -15.54
N GLY A 131 -39.38 13.48 -14.27
CA GLY A 131 -40.68 13.12 -13.71
C GLY A 131 -41.66 14.28 -13.76
#